data_AF-A0A4P6YTZ9-F1
#
_entry.id   AF-A0A4P6YTZ9-F1
#
_cell.length_a   1.000
_cell.length_b   1.000
_cell.length_c   1.000
_cell.angle_alpha   90.00
_cell.angle_beta   90.00
_cell.angle_gamma   90.00
#
_symmetry.space_group_name_H-M   'P 1'
#
loop_
_entity.id
_entity.type
_entity.pdbx_description
1 polymer ?
#
loop_
_entity_poly.entity_id
_entity_poly.type
_entity_poly.pdbx_seq_one_letter_code
_entity_poly.pdbx_strand_id
1 'polypeptide(L)'
;MVFDFKRTRVIAQHSIKEQIKTSAFWTSALWPITSMLLLVSYVVIKYGDSDVGIAFASKFLPQIMAPLLTVMLIIPYMGMIAASIVEDKTSKLSELLIAQTGFKAQVLGKFYATLLLVCGNLLSTFVVLLWVDKYLHSQIIRNLIHYYAGWQVINLTMSILLTVGFTLVLSIWRSANYRDEEQLSKTTWDSVVVAMVIVVFATSLIKSNVANNLFFQYISMIIPGIGDIFIGSTISVKWYMAVVMYGIHIVILSLSLKYVIRYYSVHILSKH
;
A
#
# COMPACT_ATOMS: atom_id res chain seq x y z
N MET A 1 -11.48 19.05 -19.36
CA MET A 1 -10.11 18.70 -18.93
C MET A 1 -9.77 17.34 -19.54
N VAL A 2 -9.03 17.30 -20.66
CA VAL A 2 -8.80 16.04 -21.39
C VAL A 2 -7.73 15.22 -20.66
N PHE A 3 -8.05 13.97 -20.31
CA PHE A 3 -7.10 13.03 -19.73
C PHE A 3 -6.32 12.36 -20.87
N ASP A 4 -5.02 12.62 -20.97
CA ASP A 4 -4.20 11.94 -21.98
C ASP A 4 -3.73 10.57 -21.44
N PHE A 5 -4.60 9.58 -21.64
CA PHE A 5 -4.37 8.20 -21.21
C PHE A 5 -3.12 7.60 -21.86
N LYS A 6 -2.83 7.97 -23.12
CA LYS A 6 -1.71 7.43 -23.88
C LYS A 6 -0.39 7.88 -23.26
N ARG A 7 -0.24 9.17 -22.97
CA ARG A 7 0.98 9.71 -22.30
C ARG A 7 1.16 9.11 -20.91
N THR A 8 0.10 9.09 -20.11
CA THR A 8 0.13 8.54 -18.74
C THR A 8 0.57 7.08 -18.73
N ARG A 9 0.08 6.27 -19.67
CA ARG A 9 0.48 4.86 -19.81
C ARG A 9 1.96 4.70 -20.16
N VAL A 10 2.48 5.50 -21.09
CA VAL A 10 3.90 5.41 -21.50
C VAL A 10 4.81 5.74 -20.32
N ILE A 11 4.49 6.78 -19.55
CA ILE A 11 5.23 7.16 -18.35
C ILE A 11 5.16 6.04 -17.30
N ALA A 12 3.98 5.45 -17.11
CA ALA A 12 3.83 4.34 -16.18
C ALA A 12 4.72 3.14 -16.60
N GLN A 13 4.74 2.78 -17.89
CA GLN A 13 5.59 1.71 -18.40
C GLN A 13 7.08 2.00 -18.24
N HIS A 14 7.51 3.24 -18.49
CA HIS A 14 8.88 3.68 -18.27
C HIS A 14 9.27 3.56 -16.79
N SER A 15 8.45 4.13 -15.91
CA SER A 15 8.68 4.13 -14.47
C SER A 15 8.72 2.71 -13.89
N ILE A 16 7.85 1.80 -14.35
CA ILE A 16 7.89 0.38 -13.98
C ILE A 16 9.23 -0.25 -14.40
N LYS A 17 9.66 -0.03 -15.65
CA LYS A 17 10.90 -0.62 -16.18
C LYS A 17 12.14 -0.11 -15.42
N GLU A 18 12.14 1.14 -15.00
CA GLU A 18 13.23 1.69 -14.19
C GLU A 18 13.20 1.13 -12.77
N GLN A 19 12.04 1.14 -12.12
CA GLN A 19 11.89 0.66 -10.74
C GLN A 19 12.26 -0.83 -10.62
N ILE A 20 11.81 -1.70 -11.54
CA ILE A 20 12.12 -3.15 -11.49
C ILE A 20 13.62 -3.45 -11.59
N LYS A 21 14.41 -2.59 -12.25
CA LYS A 21 15.86 -2.80 -12.37
C LYS A 21 16.61 -2.48 -11.07
N THR A 22 16.00 -1.74 -10.15
CA THR A 22 16.65 -1.36 -8.90
C THR A 22 16.72 -2.53 -7.94
N SER A 23 17.83 -2.67 -7.20
CA SER A 23 17.94 -3.65 -6.11
C SER A 23 16.90 -3.38 -5.02
N ALA A 24 16.58 -2.09 -4.79
CA ALA A 24 15.52 -1.65 -3.90
C ALA A 24 14.18 -2.29 -4.26
N PHE A 25 13.83 -2.45 -5.54
CA PHE A 25 12.60 -3.14 -5.93
C PHE A 25 12.56 -4.59 -5.48
N TRP A 26 13.62 -5.35 -5.72
CA TRP A 26 13.64 -6.76 -5.38
C TRP A 26 13.65 -7.01 -3.87
N THR A 27 14.36 -6.19 -3.09
CA THR A 27 14.29 -6.27 -1.62
C THR A 27 12.87 -5.98 -1.13
N SER A 28 12.19 -5.01 -1.75
CA SER A 28 10.81 -4.63 -1.45
C SER A 28 9.77 -5.67 -1.86
N ALA A 29 10.01 -6.37 -2.96
CA ALA A 29 9.16 -7.44 -3.45
C ALA A 29 9.31 -8.69 -2.57
N LEU A 30 10.53 -9.03 -2.17
CA LEU A 30 10.81 -10.24 -1.42
C LEU A 30 10.49 -10.10 0.07
N TRP A 31 10.67 -8.92 0.65
CA TRP A 31 10.51 -8.71 2.10
C TRP A 31 9.13 -9.09 2.67
N PRO A 32 8.00 -8.68 2.06
CA PRO A 32 6.69 -9.11 2.54
C PRO A 32 6.49 -10.62 2.42
N ILE A 33 6.95 -11.21 1.30
CA ILE A 33 6.82 -12.64 1.03
C ILE A 33 7.60 -13.45 2.06
N THR A 34 8.88 -13.14 2.28
CA THR A 34 9.73 -13.86 3.23
C THR A 34 9.22 -13.71 4.66
N SER A 35 8.77 -12.52 5.05
CA SER A 35 8.20 -12.27 6.37
C SER A 35 6.92 -13.08 6.61
N MET A 36 6.04 -13.17 5.61
CA MET A 36 4.84 -14.00 5.70
C MET A 36 5.18 -15.48 5.81
N LEU A 37 6.14 -15.96 5.02
CA LEU A 37 6.60 -17.35 5.09
C LEU A 37 7.17 -17.68 6.47
N LEU A 38 8.00 -16.80 7.04
CA LEU A 38 8.57 -16.99 8.38
C LEU A 38 7.49 -17.03 9.46
N LEU A 39 6.52 -16.10 9.39
CA LEU A 39 5.41 -16.05 10.34
C LEU A 39 4.56 -17.32 10.29
N VAL A 40 4.15 -17.74 9.08
CA VAL A 40 3.36 -18.96 8.88
C VAL A 40 4.15 -20.19 9.34
N SER A 41 5.42 -20.29 8.96
CA SER A 41 6.30 -21.40 9.36
C SER A 41 6.47 -21.47 10.88
N TYR A 42 6.66 -20.33 11.55
CA TYR A 42 6.74 -20.27 13.01
C TYR A 42 5.47 -20.81 13.68
N VAL A 43 4.30 -20.41 13.19
CA VAL A 43 3.01 -20.87 13.72
C VAL A 43 2.85 -22.37 13.50
N VAL A 44 3.17 -22.87 12.30
CA VAL A 44 3.10 -24.31 11.97
C VAL A 44 4.05 -25.12 12.86
N ILE A 45 5.29 -24.69 13.04
CA ILE A 45 6.28 -25.39 13.86
C ILE A 45 5.88 -25.39 15.34
N LYS A 46 5.41 -24.24 15.86
CA LYS A 46 5.14 -24.08 17.29
C LYS A 46 3.85 -24.75 17.74
N TYR A 47 2.80 -24.65 16.93
CA TYR A 47 1.46 -25.11 17.33
C TYR A 47 1.03 -26.40 16.62
N GLY A 48 1.64 -26.75 15.48
CA GLY A 48 1.19 -27.84 14.63
C GLY A 48 -0.29 -27.71 14.25
N ASP A 49 -0.89 -28.77 13.73
CA ASP A 49 -2.34 -28.80 13.43
C ASP A 49 -3.18 -29.08 14.69
N SER A 50 -2.76 -28.57 15.86
CA SER A 50 -3.55 -28.60 17.08
C SER A 50 -4.77 -27.67 17.00
N ASP A 51 -5.80 -27.91 17.81
CA ASP A 51 -6.98 -27.04 17.90
C ASP A 51 -6.61 -25.58 18.22
N VAL A 52 -5.58 -25.38 19.05
CA VAL A 52 -5.04 -24.06 19.39
C VAL A 52 -4.39 -23.40 18.17
N GLY A 53 -3.58 -24.14 17.40
CA GLY A 53 -2.96 -23.66 16.17
C GLY A 53 -3.99 -23.29 15.11
N ILE A 54 -5.01 -24.13 14.93
CA ILE A 54 -6.13 -23.91 14.00
C ILE A 54 -6.96 -22.68 14.40
N ALA A 55 -7.28 -22.53 15.69
CA ALA A 55 -8.01 -21.36 16.20
C ALA A 55 -7.19 -20.06 16.05
N PHE A 56 -5.87 -20.14 16.28
CA PHE A 56 -4.97 -19.01 16.07
C PHE A 56 -4.90 -18.61 14.59
N ALA A 57 -4.75 -19.58 13.69
CA ALA A 57 -4.66 -19.36 12.24
C ALA A 57 -5.92 -18.77 11.61
N SER A 58 -7.09 -19.17 12.11
CA SER A 58 -8.39 -18.76 11.56
C SER A 58 -8.91 -17.42 12.08
N LYS A 59 -8.44 -16.95 13.24
CA LYS A 59 -8.97 -15.73 13.89
C LYS A 59 -7.92 -14.65 14.14
N PHE A 60 -6.75 -15.02 14.66
CA PHE A 60 -5.76 -14.06 15.13
C PHE A 60 -4.71 -13.74 14.08
N LEU A 61 -4.20 -14.77 13.40
CA LEU A 61 -3.16 -14.64 12.39
C LEU A 61 -3.54 -13.64 11.28
N PRO A 62 -4.77 -13.65 10.72
CA PRO A 62 -5.17 -12.72 9.67
C PRO A 62 -5.26 -11.26 10.13
N GLN A 63 -5.66 -11.03 11.38
CA GLN A 63 -5.78 -9.69 11.97
C GLN A 63 -4.40 -9.03 12.17
N ILE A 64 -3.35 -9.83 12.34
CA ILE A 64 -1.97 -9.35 12.48
C ILE A 64 -1.30 -9.25 11.11
N MET A 65 -1.54 -10.23 10.23
CA MET A 65 -0.94 -10.29 8.90
C MET A 65 -1.34 -9.11 8.01
N ALA A 66 -2.61 -8.69 8.04
CA ALA A 66 -3.09 -7.60 7.18
C ALA A 66 -2.40 -6.25 7.46
N PRO A 67 -2.36 -5.74 8.72
CA PRO A 67 -1.60 -4.52 9.05
C PRO A 67 -0.10 -4.66 8.79
N LEU A 68 0.49 -5.81 9.13
CA LEU A 68 1.91 -6.07 8.92
C LEU A 68 2.28 -6.00 7.44
N LEU A 69 1.52 -6.69 6.58
CA LEU A 69 1.69 -6.67 5.13
C LEU A 69 1.57 -5.25 4.57
N THR A 70 0.60 -4.50 5.07
CA THR A 70 0.38 -3.11 4.66
C THR A 70 1.62 -2.26 4.94
N VAL A 71 2.21 -2.33 6.14
CA VAL A 71 3.45 -1.62 6.48
C VAL A 71 4.60 -2.03 5.59
N MET A 72 4.77 -3.34 5.40
CA MET A 72 5.86 -3.92 4.60
C MET A 72 5.81 -3.48 3.14
N LEU A 73 4.63 -3.21 2.60
CA LEU A 73 4.46 -2.65 1.26
C LEU A 73 4.64 -1.14 1.25
N ILE A 74 4.11 -0.42 2.23
CA ILE A 74 4.15 1.05 2.23
C ILE A 74 5.59 1.58 2.22
N ILE A 75 6.44 1.10 3.13
CA ILE A 75 7.80 1.61 3.34
C ILE A 75 8.60 1.68 2.03
N PRO A 76 8.76 0.57 1.28
CA PRO A 76 9.58 0.60 0.08
C PRO A 76 8.99 1.40 -1.07
N TYR A 77 7.68 1.25 -1.33
CA TYR A 77 7.05 1.88 -2.48
C TYR A 77 6.96 3.40 -2.33
N MET A 78 6.89 3.89 -1.09
CA MET A 78 7.06 5.31 -0.80
C MET A 78 8.46 5.82 -1.11
N GLY A 79 9.51 5.07 -0.74
CA GLY A 79 10.87 5.42 -1.11
C GLY A 79 11.05 5.52 -2.62
N MET A 80 10.48 4.58 -3.38
CA MET A 80 10.55 4.57 -4.84
C MET A 80 9.86 5.76 -5.49
N ILE A 81 8.63 6.09 -5.07
CA ILE A 81 7.93 7.24 -5.65
C ILE A 81 8.59 8.55 -5.23
N ALA A 82 9.07 8.63 -3.99
CA ALA A 82 9.79 9.80 -3.49
C ALA A 82 11.06 10.06 -4.30
N ALA A 83 11.87 9.02 -4.51
CA ALA A 83 13.10 9.09 -5.30
C ALA A 83 12.81 9.53 -6.73
N SER A 84 11.79 8.94 -7.34
CA SER A 84 11.39 9.29 -8.70
C SER A 84 10.91 10.74 -8.83
N ILE A 85 10.21 11.27 -7.82
CA ILE A 85 9.74 12.67 -7.82
C ILE A 85 10.89 13.66 -7.57
N VAL A 86 11.90 13.29 -6.78
CA VAL A 86 13.10 14.11 -6.59
C VAL A 86 13.94 14.12 -7.88
N GLU A 87 14.07 12.98 -8.54
CA GLU A 87 14.77 12.85 -9.83
C GLU A 87 14.17 13.76 -10.92
N ASP A 88 12.86 14.00 -10.87
CA ASP A 88 12.20 14.96 -11.78
C ASP A 88 12.78 16.37 -11.71
N LYS A 89 13.39 16.73 -10.59
CA LYS A 89 13.97 18.06 -10.36
C LYS A 89 15.47 18.10 -10.62
N THR A 90 16.15 16.95 -10.65
CA THR A 90 17.61 16.88 -10.74
C THR A 90 18.10 16.36 -12.09
N SER A 91 17.27 15.56 -12.79
CA SER A 91 17.64 14.92 -14.05
C SER A 91 17.16 15.71 -15.29
N LYS A 92 18.10 16.02 -16.19
CA LYS A 92 17.80 16.64 -17.50
C LYS A 92 16.86 15.78 -18.35
N LEU A 93 16.96 14.46 -18.24
CA LEU A 93 16.08 13.55 -18.97
C LEU A 93 14.64 13.68 -18.47
N SER A 94 14.45 13.89 -17.17
CA SER A 94 13.12 14.10 -16.63
C SER A 94 12.55 15.48 -16.96
N GLU A 95 13.37 16.53 -16.97
CA GLU A 95 12.94 17.84 -17.45
C GLU A 95 12.41 17.77 -18.90
N LEU A 96 13.10 17.04 -19.78
CA LEU A 96 12.65 16.80 -21.15
C LEU A 96 11.34 16.00 -21.21
N LEU A 97 11.19 14.97 -20.39
CA LEU A 97 9.95 14.19 -20.30
C LEU A 97 8.78 15.06 -19.84
N ILE A 98 8.97 15.86 -18.79
CA ILE A 98 7.95 16.77 -18.26
C ILE A 98 7.56 17.81 -19.32
N ALA A 99 8.53 18.36 -20.05
CA ALA A 99 8.27 19.32 -21.14
C ALA A 99 7.43 18.71 -22.27
N GLN A 100 7.65 17.42 -22.59
CA GLN A 100 6.91 16.74 -23.67
C GLN A 100 5.54 16.21 -23.22
N THR A 101 5.44 15.64 -22.02
CA THR A 101 4.24 14.94 -21.56
C THR A 101 3.33 15.78 -20.68
N GLY A 102 3.87 16.81 -20.03
CA GLY A 102 3.21 17.64 -19.03
C GLY A 102 3.25 17.04 -17.62
N PHE A 103 3.29 17.91 -16.61
CA PHE A 103 3.40 17.56 -15.19
C PHE A 103 2.29 16.59 -14.71
N LYS A 104 1.07 16.76 -15.22
CA LYS A 104 -0.07 15.92 -14.81
C LYS A 104 0.13 14.46 -15.21
N ALA A 105 0.58 14.23 -16.44
CA ALA A 105 0.84 12.87 -16.93
C ALA A 105 2.03 12.24 -16.20
N GLN A 106 3.05 13.05 -15.86
CA GLN A 106 4.23 12.61 -15.10
C GLN A 106 3.84 12.04 -13.73
N VAL A 107 3.13 12.84 -12.91
CA VAL A 107 2.73 12.43 -11.56
C VAL A 107 1.77 11.24 -11.60
N LEU A 108 0.76 11.28 -12.47
CA LEU A 108 -0.21 10.18 -12.59
C LEU A 108 0.46 8.90 -13.08
N GLY A 109 1.35 8.99 -14.06
CA GLY A 109 2.06 7.83 -14.60
C GLY A 109 2.90 7.14 -13.53
N LYS A 110 3.65 7.91 -12.72
CA LYS A 110 4.45 7.38 -11.60
C LYS A 110 3.58 6.81 -10.48
N PHE A 111 2.50 7.50 -10.12
CA PHE A 111 1.55 7.00 -9.13
C PHE A 111 0.93 5.66 -9.55
N TYR A 112 0.45 5.54 -10.79
CA TYR A 112 -0.11 4.29 -11.31
C TYR A 112 0.96 3.20 -11.48
N ALA A 113 2.18 3.55 -11.89
CA ALA A 113 3.30 2.61 -11.95
C ALA A 113 3.55 1.96 -10.60
N THR A 114 3.71 2.76 -9.55
CA THR A 114 3.96 2.27 -8.21
C THR A 114 2.79 1.45 -7.66
N LEU A 115 1.54 1.86 -7.90
CA LEU A 115 0.36 1.05 -7.55
C LEU A 115 0.31 -0.29 -8.28
N LEU A 116 0.66 -0.33 -9.57
CA LEU A 116 0.72 -1.58 -10.33
C LEU A 116 1.79 -2.54 -9.78
N LEU A 117 2.93 -2.01 -9.32
CA LEU A 117 3.95 -2.82 -8.66
C LEU A 117 3.45 -3.39 -7.33
N VAL A 118 2.72 -2.60 -6.54
CA VAL A 118 2.07 -3.07 -5.29
C VAL A 118 1.08 -4.20 -5.60
N CYS A 119 0.23 -4.04 -6.62
CA CYS A 119 -0.67 -5.10 -7.08
C CYS A 119 0.08 -6.37 -7.47
N GLY A 120 1.19 -6.23 -8.21
CA GLY A 120 2.04 -7.36 -8.58
C GLY A 120 2.61 -8.09 -7.36
N ASN A 121 3.02 -7.35 -6.34
CA ASN A 121 3.59 -7.90 -5.11
C ASN A 121 2.53 -8.61 -4.24
N LEU A 122 1.32 -8.05 -4.17
CA LEU A 122 0.18 -8.72 -3.53
C LEU A 122 -0.17 -10.03 -4.24
N LEU A 123 -0.20 -10.02 -5.57
CA LEU A 123 -0.47 -11.21 -6.37
C LEU A 123 0.61 -12.27 -6.16
N SER A 124 1.89 -11.89 -6.17
CA SER A 124 2.99 -12.84 -5.93
C SER A 124 2.93 -13.42 -4.51
N THR A 125 2.56 -12.63 -3.51
CA THR A 125 2.36 -13.12 -2.14
C THR A 125 1.28 -14.19 -2.08
N PHE A 126 0.14 -13.98 -2.76
CA PHE A 126 -0.93 -14.97 -2.82
C PHE A 126 -0.51 -16.25 -3.56
N VAL A 127 0.19 -16.12 -4.70
CA VAL A 127 0.72 -17.27 -5.46
C VAL A 127 1.70 -18.09 -4.61
N VAL A 128 2.56 -17.43 -3.84
CA VAL A 128 3.49 -18.11 -2.94
C VAL A 128 2.75 -18.86 -1.83
N LEU A 129 1.71 -18.28 -1.23
CA LEU A 129 0.90 -18.99 -0.22
C LEU A 129 0.23 -20.25 -0.79
N LEU A 130 -0.31 -20.19 -2.01
CA LEU A 130 -0.86 -21.37 -2.70
C LEU A 130 0.22 -22.42 -2.99
N TRP A 131 1.41 -21.97 -3.36
CA TRP A 131 2.54 -22.86 -3.59
C TRP A 131 2.95 -23.57 -2.30
N VAL A 132 3.06 -22.86 -1.18
CA VAL A 132 3.42 -23.40 0.15
C VAL A 132 2.42 -24.47 0.59
N ASP A 133 1.12 -24.24 0.43
CA ASP A 133 0.07 -25.20 0.78
C ASP A 133 0.26 -26.55 0.05
N LYS A 134 0.65 -26.50 -1.22
CA LYS A 134 0.91 -27.68 -2.04
C LYS A 134 2.02 -28.59 -1.48
N TYR A 135 3.00 -28.05 -0.77
CA TYR A 135 4.13 -28.84 -0.26
C TYR A 135 4.01 -29.18 1.23
N LEU A 136 3.48 -28.27 2.04
CA LEU A 136 3.40 -28.44 3.49
C LEU A 136 2.15 -29.18 3.94
N HIS A 137 1.07 -29.15 3.15
CA HIS A 137 -0.21 -29.80 3.44
C HIS A 137 -0.79 -29.51 4.84
N SER A 138 -0.36 -28.44 5.51
CA SER A 138 -0.79 -28.11 6.88
C SER A 138 -2.20 -27.53 6.88
N GLN A 139 -3.02 -27.96 7.85
CA GLN A 139 -4.37 -27.47 8.03
C GLN A 139 -4.40 -25.98 8.38
N ILE A 140 -3.39 -25.47 9.09
CA ILE A 140 -3.19 -24.03 9.36
C ILE A 140 -3.16 -23.22 8.07
N ILE A 141 -2.40 -23.66 7.06
CA ILE A 141 -2.20 -22.93 5.81
C ILE A 141 -3.47 -22.95 4.97
N ARG A 142 -4.13 -24.11 4.88
CA ARG A 142 -5.43 -24.22 4.20
C ARG A 142 -6.49 -23.33 4.82
N ASN A 143 -6.56 -23.27 6.14
CA ASN A 143 -7.50 -22.41 6.86
C ASN A 143 -7.20 -20.93 6.63
N LEU A 144 -5.92 -20.54 6.53
CA LEU A 144 -5.52 -19.18 6.19
C LEU A 144 -5.92 -18.81 4.75
N ILE A 145 -5.75 -19.73 3.79
CA ILE A 145 -6.19 -19.53 2.40
C ILE A 145 -7.72 -19.42 2.33
N HIS A 146 -8.45 -20.28 3.05
CA HIS A 146 -9.91 -20.20 3.15
C HIS A 146 -10.38 -18.91 3.81
N TYR A 147 -9.64 -18.40 4.81
CA TYR A 147 -9.93 -17.11 5.42
C TYR A 147 -9.92 -15.99 4.37
N TYR A 148 -8.89 -15.98 3.52
CA TYR A 148 -8.75 -15.03 2.41
C TYR A 148 -9.39 -15.54 1.11
N ALA A 149 -10.53 -16.23 1.18
CA ALA A 149 -11.30 -16.59 -0.01
C ALA A 149 -12.50 -15.64 -0.24
N GLY A 150 -12.93 -15.54 -1.50
CA GLY A 150 -14.16 -14.82 -1.87
C GLY A 150 -14.09 -13.31 -1.60
N TRP A 151 -15.05 -12.79 -0.84
CA TRP A 151 -15.12 -11.35 -0.52
C TRP A 151 -13.91 -10.86 0.28
N GLN A 152 -13.30 -11.73 1.11
CA GLN A 152 -12.30 -11.27 2.09
C GLN A 152 -10.96 -10.92 1.45
N VAL A 153 -10.59 -11.59 0.36
CA VAL A 153 -9.40 -11.20 -0.42
C VAL A 153 -9.61 -9.87 -1.14
N ILE A 154 -10.82 -9.61 -1.63
CA ILE A 154 -11.16 -8.36 -2.28
C ILE A 154 -11.10 -7.23 -1.24
N ASN A 155 -11.73 -7.44 -0.08
CA ASN A 155 -11.72 -6.50 1.04
C ASN A 155 -10.28 -6.18 1.48
N LEU A 156 -9.46 -7.21 1.77
CA LEU A 156 -8.05 -7.01 2.14
C LEU A 156 -7.27 -6.24 1.06
N THR A 157 -7.41 -6.65 -0.20
CA THR A 157 -6.67 -6.06 -1.32
C THR A 157 -7.05 -4.58 -1.49
N MET A 158 -8.34 -4.26 -1.46
CA MET A 158 -8.81 -2.87 -1.55
C MET A 158 -8.32 -2.04 -0.37
N SER A 159 -8.38 -2.57 0.84
CA SER A 159 -7.83 -1.91 2.03
C SER A 159 -6.34 -1.58 1.86
N ILE A 160 -5.51 -2.55 1.48
CA ILE A 160 -4.08 -2.34 1.29
C ILE A 160 -3.83 -1.29 0.19
N LEU A 161 -4.50 -1.42 -0.95
CA LEU A 161 -4.31 -0.50 -2.08
C LEU A 161 -4.73 0.93 -1.74
N LEU A 162 -5.81 1.12 -0.98
CA LEU A 162 -6.23 2.44 -0.55
C LEU A 162 -5.25 3.01 0.47
N THR A 163 -4.86 2.26 1.50
CA THR A 163 -3.85 2.74 2.46
C THR A 163 -2.55 3.11 1.76
N VAL A 164 -2.03 2.24 0.90
CA VAL A 164 -0.82 2.51 0.11
C VAL A 164 -1.04 3.71 -0.82
N GLY A 165 -2.18 3.79 -1.51
CA GLY A 165 -2.51 4.93 -2.38
C GLY A 165 -2.45 6.26 -1.63
N PHE A 166 -3.03 6.32 -0.43
CA PHE A 166 -2.99 7.52 0.41
C PHE A 166 -1.57 7.89 0.83
N THR A 167 -0.77 6.92 1.26
CA THR A 167 0.61 7.19 1.68
C THR A 167 1.52 7.57 0.51
N LEU A 168 1.27 7.04 -0.69
CA LEU A 168 1.93 7.48 -1.93
C LEU A 168 1.60 8.94 -2.25
N VAL A 169 0.34 9.37 -2.11
CA VAL A 169 -0.04 10.78 -2.32
C VAL A 169 0.68 11.71 -1.33
N LEU A 170 0.76 11.30 -0.06
CA LEU A 170 1.52 12.04 0.95
C LEU A 170 3.01 12.10 0.63
N SER A 171 3.57 10.99 0.14
CA SER A 171 4.97 10.91 -0.28
C SER A 171 5.25 11.86 -1.45
N ILE A 172 4.40 11.89 -2.48
CA ILE A 172 4.54 12.85 -3.60
C ILE A 172 4.47 14.28 -3.09
N TRP A 173 3.51 14.60 -2.21
CA TRP A 173 3.38 15.94 -1.64
C TRP A 173 4.64 16.37 -0.88
N ARG A 174 5.19 15.48 -0.05
CA ARG A 174 6.42 15.75 0.70
C ARG A 174 7.62 15.88 -0.22
N SER A 175 7.81 14.97 -1.18
CA SER A 175 8.91 15.03 -2.16
C SER A 175 8.82 16.26 -3.07
N ALA A 176 7.62 16.80 -3.30
CA ALA A 176 7.45 18.06 -4.00
C ALA A 176 8.07 19.25 -3.22
N ASN A 177 8.24 19.17 -1.90
CA ASN A 177 8.81 20.25 -1.06
C ASN A 177 10.34 20.25 -1.01
N TYR A 178 10.97 19.09 -1.10
CA TYR A 178 12.42 18.96 -0.93
C TYR A 178 13.16 19.11 -2.27
N ARG A 179 14.39 19.65 -2.21
CA ARG A 179 15.17 20.03 -3.42
C ARG A 179 16.36 19.11 -3.67
N ASP A 180 16.96 18.55 -2.62
CA ASP A 180 18.23 17.83 -2.70
C ASP A 180 18.08 16.34 -2.34
N GLU A 181 18.95 15.49 -2.89
CA GLU A 181 18.98 14.05 -2.60
C GLU A 181 19.27 13.73 -1.13
N GLU A 182 20.02 14.58 -0.41
CA GLU A 182 20.21 14.43 1.04
C GLU A 182 18.89 14.51 1.82
N GLN A 183 17.91 15.26 1.29
CA GLN A 183 16.58 15.40 1.89
C GLN A 183 15.65 14.24 1.48
N LEU A 184 16.03 13.39 0.53
CA LEU A 184 15.24 12.24 0.09
C LEU A 184 15.09 11.19 1.20
N SER A 185 16.17 10.92 1.94
CA SER A 185 16.13 10.02 3.10
C SER A 185 15.14 10.56 4.14
N LYS A 186 15.22 11.87 4.44
CA LYS A 186 14.30 12.55 5.37
C LYS A 186 12.84 12.50 4.90
N THR A 187 12.61 12.73 3.61
CA THR A 187 11.27 12.69 2.99
C THR A 187 10.62 11.32 3.10
N THR A 188 11.43 10.28 2.85
CA THR A 188 11.00 8.89 2.94
C THR A 188 10.67 8.54 4.40
N TRP A 189 11.55 8.89 5.33
CA TRP A 189 11.35 8.65 6.76
C TRP A 189 10.11 9.35 7.34
N ASP A 190 9.92 10.64 7.07
CA ASP A 190 8.75 11.39 7.56
C ASP A 190 7.45 10.74 7.12
N SER A 191 7.40 10.31 5.87
CA SER A 191 6.21 9.71 5.29
C SER A 191 6.00 8.29 5.82
N VAL A 192 7.09 7.52 6.06
CA VAL A 192 7.06 6.20 6.72
C VAL A 192 6.56 6.28 8.15
N VAL A 193 6.98 7.29 8.91
CA VAL A 193 6.51 7.51 10.28
C VAL A 193 5.01 7.74 10.30
N VAL A 194 4.47 8.55 9.38
CA VAL A 194 3.02 8.76 9.25
C VAL A 194 2.29 7.45 8.95
N ALA A 195 2.81 6.63 8.02
CA ALA A 195 2.24 5.33 7.71
C ALA A 195 2.28 4.36 8.90
N MET A 196 3.37 4.34 9.66
CA MET A 196 3.49 3.54 10.88
C MET A 196 2.50 3.99 11.95
N VAL A 197 2.33 5.30 12.16
CA VAL A 197 1.33 5.84 13.09
C VAL A 197 -0.08 5.41 12.69
N ILE A 198 -0.42 5.49 11.39
CA ILE A 198 -1.70 5.02 10.85
C ILE A 198 -1.92 3.54 11.20
N VAL A 199 -0.91 2.69 11.00
CA VAL A 199 -1.03 1.25 11.23
C VAL A 199 -1.09 0.91 12.72
N VAL A 200 -0.23 1.50 13.54
CA VAL A 200 -0.21 1.26 15.00
C VAL A 200 -1.51 1.73 15.62
N PHE A 201 -2.02 2.89 15.20
CA PHE A 201 -3.31 3.41 15.66
C PHE A 201 -4.48 2.53 15.20
N ALA A 202 -4.51 2.09 13.94
CA ALA A 202 -5.54 1.16 13.47
C ALA A 202 -5.50 -0.16 14.25
N THR A 203 -4.30 -0.70 14.50
CA THR A 203 -4.11 -1.96 15.22
C THR A 203 -4.50 -1.85 16.70
N SER A 204 -4.22 -0.71 17.35
CA SER A 204 -4.62 -0.47 18.74
C SER A 204 -6.14 -0.33 18.89
N LEU A 205 -6.82 0.25 17.90
CA LEU A 205 -8.29 0.32 17.86
C LEU A 205 -8.93 -1.07 17.74
N ILE A 206 -8.34 -1.98 16.96
CA ILE A 206 -8.81 -3.38 16.85
C ILE A 206 -8.70 -4.10 18.20
N LYS A 207 -7.58 -3.90 18.92
CA LYS A 207 -7.29 -4.63 20.17
C LYS A 207 -8.05 -4.10 21.40
N SER A 208 -8.36 -2.80 21.44
CA SER A 208 -8.80 -2.11 22.67
C SER A 208 -10.28 -2.27 23.04
N ASN A 209 -11.06 -3.11 22.36
CA ASN A 209 -12.53 -3.17 22.53
C ASN A 209 -13.24 -1.81 22.31
N VAL A 210 -12.53 -0.77 21.86
CA VAL A 210 -13.10 0.49 21.34
C VAL A 210 -13.96 0.21 20.10
N ALA A 211 -13.73 -0.92 19.44
CA ALA A 211 -14.62 -1.54 18.47
C ALA A 211 -16.05 -1.81 19.00
N ASN A 212 -16.33 -1.81 20.30
CA ASN A 212 -17.71 -1.92 20.79
C ASN A 212 -18.44 -0.56 20.83
N ASN A 213 -17.72 0.55 20.70
CA ASN A 213 -18.34 1.87 20.59
C ASN A 213 -18.53 2.23 19.11
N LEU A 214 -19.78 2.07 18.64
CA LEU A 214 -20.18 2.34 17.26
C LEU A 214 -19.70 3.71 16.75
N PHE A 215 -19.68 4.74 17.60
CA PHE A 215 -19.22 6.07 17.24
C PHE A 215 -17.73 6.10 16.84
N PHE A 216 -16.86 5.48 17.64
CA PHE A 216 -15.43 5.40 17.33
C PHE A 216 -15.13 4.48 16.14
N GLN A 217 -15.96 3.45 15.91
CA GLN A 217 -15.86 2.64 14.70
C GLN A 217 -16.15 3.47 13.45
N TYR A 218 -17.27 4.20 13.40
CA TYR A 218 -17.61 4.99 12.22
C TYR A 218 -16.61 6.12 11.96
N ILE A 219 -16.12 6.80 13.00
CA ILE A 219 -15.11 7.85 12.84
C ILE A 219 -13.79 7.28 12.32
N SER A 220 -13.32 6.16 12.91
CA SER A 220 -12.07 5.55 12.45
C SER A 220 -12.18 5.00 11.03
N MET A 221 -13.35 4.51 10.63
CA MET A 221 -13.65 4.06 9.26
C MET A 221 -13.63 5.17 8.20
N ILE A 222 -13.86 6.43 8.58
CA ILE A 222 -13.87 7.57 7.64
C ILE A 222 -12.45 8.06 7.34
N ILE A 223 -11.48 7.79 8.23
CA ILE A 223 -10.12 8.27 8.08
C ILE A 223 -9.39 7.34 7.10
N PRO A 224 -9.00 7.80 5.90
CA PRO A 224 -8.37 6.92 4.95
C PRO A 224 -7.01 6.43 5.44
N GLY A 225 -6.66 5.20 5.09
CA GLY A 225 -5.53 4.47 5.67
C GLY A 225 -5.87 3.81 7.01
N ILE A 226 -6.38 4.55 8.00
CA ILE A 226 -6.76 3.97 9.31
C ILE A 226 -8.01 3.09 9.15
N GLY A 227 -9.06 3.65 8.56
CA GLY A 227 -10.33 2.98 8.29
C GLY A 227 -10.17 1.81 7.33
N ASP A 228 -9.29 1.94 6.34
CA ASP A 228 -9.00 0.86 5.38
C ASP A 228 -8.39 -0.36 6.09
N ILE A 229 -7.37 -0.16 6.94
CA ILE A 229 -6.79 -1.25 7.73
C ILE A 229 -7.83 -1.85 8.67
N PHE A 230 -8.67 -1.02 9.31
CA PHE A 230 -9.72 -1.49 10.20
C PHE A 230 -10.77 -2.33 9.46
N ILE A 231 -11.25 -1.87 8.29
CA ILE A 231 -12.22 -2.59 7.44
C ILE A 231 -11.62 -3.90 6.91
N GLY A 232 -10.35 -3.88 6.50
CA GLY A 232 -9.67 -5.04 5.92
C GLY A 232 -9.31 -6.13 6.92
N SER A 233 -9.21 -5.78 8.20
CA SER A 233 -8.79 -6.67 9.29
C SER A 233 -9.96 -7.20 10.14
N THR A 234 -11.16 -6.62 10.00
CA THR A 234 -12.33 -7.01 10.82
C THR A 234 -13.41 -7.71 9.98
N ILE A 235 -13.82 -8.91 10.43
CA ILE A 235 -14.84 -9.73 9.76
C ILE A 235 -16.26 -9.18 10.00
N SER A 236 -16.43 -8.31 11.00
CA SER A 236 -17.73 -7.78 11.41
C SER A 236 -18.26 -6.68 10.49
N VAL A 237 -17.45 -6.17 9.56
CA VAL A 237 -17.90 -5.16 8.60
C VAL A 237 -18.71 -5.82 7.51
N LYS A 238 -19.98 -5.46 7.43
CA LYS A 238 -20.87 -5.96 6.37
C LYS A 238 -20.35 -5.48 5.01
N TRP A 239 -20.36 -6.35 4.01
CA TRP A 239 -19.79 -6.09 2.68
C TRP A 239 -20.25 -4.76 2.07
N TYR A 240 -21.54 -4.41 2.22
CA TYR A 240 -22.08 -3.16 1.68
C TYR A 240 -21.54 -1.91 2.38
N MET A 241 -21.23 -1.99 3.68
CA MET A 241 -20.61 -0.88 4.42
C MET A 241 -19.18 -0.67 3.93
N ALA A 242 -18.43 -1.75 3.74
CA ALA A 242 -17.08 -1.70 3.20
C ALA A 242 -17.06 -1.08 1.79
N VAL A 243 -17.98 -1.47 0.90
CA VAL A 243 -18.10 -0.87 -0.45
C VAL A 243 -18.36 0.64 -0.40
N VAL A 244 -19.28 1.09 0.45
CA VAL A 244 -19.56 2.53 0.61
C VAL A 244 -18.34 3.28 1.13
N MET A 245 -17.66 2.75 2.14
CA MET A 245 -16.46 3.36 2.71
C MET A 245 -15.30 3.43 1.71
N TYR A 246 -15.06 2.35 0.96
CA TYR A 246 -14.09 2.36 -0.13
C TYR A 246 -14.45 3.40 -1.21
N GLY A 247 -15.74 3.54 -1.54
CA GLY A 247 -16.21 4.60 -2.44
C GLY A 247 -15.83 5.99 -1.94
N ILE A 248 -16.08 6.28 -0.66
CA ILE A 248 -15.69 7.56 -0.02
C ILE A 248 -14.17 7.73 -0.06
N HIS A 249 -13.41 6.71 0.29
CA HIS A 249 -11.95 6.77 0.30
C HIS A 249 -11.35 6.96 -1.11
N ILE A 250 -11.93 6.35 -2.15
CA ILE A 250 -11.53 6.60 -3.54
C ILE A 250 -11.77 8.07 -3.93
N VAL A 251 -12.89 8.65 -3.51
CA VAL A 251 -13.18 10.07 -3.75
C VAL A 251 -12.17 10.95 -3.04
N ILE A 252 -11.89 10.70 -1.76
CA ILE A 252 -10.90 11.48 -0.99
C ILE A 252 -9.51 11.32 -1.63
N LEU A 253 -9.10 10.11 -2.02
CA LEU A 253 -7.84 9.84 -2.68
C LEU A 253 -7.72 10.63 -3.99
N SER A 254 -8.78 10.63 -4.80
CA SER A 254 -8.84 11.35 -6.07
C SER A 254 -8.73 12.87 -5.88
N LEU A 255 -9.38 13.41 -4.84
CA LEU A 255 -9.28 14.83 -4.48
C LEU A 255 -7.88 15.19 -3.98
N SER A 256 -7.30 14.37 -3.11
CA SER A 256 -5.93 14.54 -2.60
C SER A 256 -4.91 14.48 -3.74
N LEU A 257 -5.05 13.53 -4.66
CA LEU A 257 -4.18 13.42 -5.84
C LEU A 257 -4.31 14.65 -6.75
N LYS A 258 -5.52 15.16 -6.97
CA LYS A 258 -5.76 16.40 -7.72
C LYS A 258 -5.11 17.62 -7.06
N TYR A 259 -5.18 17.70 -5.72
CA TYR A 259 -4.49 18.75 -4.95
C TYR A 259 -2.97 18.65 -5.11
N VAL A 260 -2.40 17.46 -4.94
CA VAL A 260 -0.95 17.23 -5.06
C VAL A 260 -0.43 17.51 -6.46
N ILE A 261 -1.17 17.17 -7.53
CA ILE A 261 -0.78 17.51 -8.90
C ILE A 261 -0.68 19.02 -9.11
N ARG A 262 -1.65 19.79 -8.59
CA ARG A 262 -1.60 21.27 -8.64
C ARG A 262 -0.41 21.79 -7.87
N TYR A 263 -0.18 21.26 -6.68
CA TYR A 263 0.94 21.65 -5.84
C TYR A 263 2.30 21.39 -6.52
N TYR A 264 2.46 20.18 -7.09
CA TYR A 264 3.63 19.76 -7.85
C TYR A 264 3.90 20.68 -9.05
N SER A 265 2.86 21.09 -9.78
CA SER A 265 3.04 22.02 -10.91
C SER A 265 3.66 23.36 -10.51
N VAL A 266 3.26 23.92 -9.35
CA VAL A 266 3.79 25.21 -8.86
C VAL A 266 5.26 25.07 -8.47
N HIS A 267 5.63 23.98 -7.81
CA HIS A 267 6.96 23.81 -7.22
C HIS A 267 8.03 23.32 -8.21
N ILE A 268 7.62 22.76 -9.36
CA ILE A 268 8.54 22.49 -10.48
C ILE A 268 8.71 23.70 -11.38
N LEU A 269 7.64 24.48 -11.58
CA LEU A 269 7.72 25.69 -12.41
C LEU A 269 8.48 26.83 -11.72
N SER A 270 8.60 26.85 -10.39
CA SER A 270 9.39 27.88 -9.68
C SER A 270 10.91 27.80 -9.92
N LYS A 271 11.38 26.90 -10.79
CA LYS A 271 12.76 26.84 -11.30
C LYS A 271 12.95 27.61 -12.62
N HIS A 272 11.88 28.13 -13.23
CA HIS A 272 11.93 28.93 -14.46
C HIS A 272 11.45 30.36 -14.20
#